data_AF-A0A1E7EW45-F1
#
_entry.id   AF-A0A1E7EW45-F1
#
_cell.length_a   1.000
_cell.length_b   1.000
_cell.length_c   1.000
_cell.angle_alpha   90.00
_cell.angle_beta   90.00
_cell.angle_gamma   90.00
#
_symmetry.space_group_name_H-M   'P 1'
#
loop_
_entity.id
_entity.type
_entity.pdbx_description
1 polymer ?
#
loop_
_entity_poly.entity_id
_entity_poly.type
_entity_poly.pdbx_seq_one_letter_code
_entity_poly.pdbx_strand_id
1 'polypeptide(L)'
;ISKRKLRELIRPTVADLKRRVQRPDLVEAHDVTAADPDFLIALKAIPHTTPVPFHWGRKRKYLQGKRGLEKTLFKLPDFIIKTGIANIRDTAMEEEEKQNAKQTNRGRVNPKMGSMDVDYKILYEAFFKYQTKPKNLTSWGDLYYEGKELETNTDIKPGGTLSKSLQIALGMGGSKNAPPPWLWNMQRYGPPPNHQRLKIPGLNAPLPNSNCQYGYHPGGWGKPPVDAYGRPLYGGNPLGRPGSGGDGDDEND
;
A
#
# COMPACT_ATOMS: atom_id res chain seq x y z
N ILE A 1 -55.13 -2.06 13.00
CA ILE A 1 -53.67 -2.31 13.05
C ILE A 1 -52.93 -0.97 13.03
N SER A 2 -51.91 -0.76 13.88
CA SER A 2 -51.15 0.51 13.85
C SER A 2 -50.28 0.60 12.59
N LYS A 3 -50.01 1.81 12.10
CA LYS A 3 -49.14 2.04 10.93
C LYS A 3 -47.73 1.44 11.10
N ARG A 4 -47.27 1.27 12.34
CA ARG A 4 -45.99 0.60 12.65
C ARG A 4 -46.11 -0.90 12.47
N LYS A 5 -47.13 -1.52 13.06
CA LYS A 5 -47.37 -2.97 12.96
C LYS A 5 -47.63 -3.41 11.53
N LEU A 6 -48.31 -2.58 10.72
CA LEU A 6 -48.50 -2.84 9.29
C LEU A 6 -47.16 -2.85 8.52
N ARG A 7 -46.26 -1.89 8.80
CA ARG A 7 -44.93 -1.82 8.18
C ARG A 7 -44.04 -3.01 8.56
N GLU A 8 -44.11 -3.48 9.81
CA GLU A 8 -43.37 -4.66 10.26
C GLU A 8 -43.87 -5.95 9.57
N LEU A 9 -45.17 -6.07 9.30
CA LEU A 9 -45.75 -7.22 8.58
C LEU A 9 -45.38 -7.26 7.10
N ILE A 10 -45.24 -6.09 6.45
CA ILE A 10 -44.90 -5.97 5.02
C ILE A 10 -43.39 -6.07 4.77
N ARG A 11 -42.57 -5.90 5.81
CA ARG A 11 -41.11 -5.91 5.71
C ARG A 11 -40.61 -7.25 5.14
N PRO A 12 -39.89 -7.25 4.00
CA PRO A 12 -39.31 -8.47 3.46
C PRO A 12 -38.14 -8.96 4.32
N THR A 13 -37.83 -10.26 4.26
CA THR A 13 -36.57 -10.76 4.81
C THR A 13 -35.39 -10.38 3.90
N VAL A 14 -34.17 -10.38 4.44
CA VAL A 14 -32.96 -10.11 3.65
C VAL A 14 -32.81 -11.12 2.51
N ALA A 15 -33.16 -12.38 2.75
CA ALA A 15 -33.11 -13.44 1.75
C ALA A 15 -34.10 -13.19 0.61
N ASP A 16 -35.32 -12.76 0.93
CA ASP A 16 -36.33 -12.43 -0.08
C ASP A 16 -35.94 -11.20 -0.90
N LEU A 17 -35.38 -10.17 -0.26
CA LEU A 17 -34.87 -9.00 -0.98
C LEU A 17 -33.74 -9.37 -1.94
N LYS A 18 -32.78 -10.20 -1.51
CA LYS A 18 -31.70 -10.70 -2.38
C LYS A 18 -32.21 -11.53 -3.56
N ARG A 19 -33.32 -12.24 -3.42
CA ARG A 19 -33.92 -13.01 -4.53
C ARG A 19 -34.58 -12.12 -5.60
N ARG A 20 -35.05 -10.93 -5.22
CA ARG A 20 -35.83 -10.04 -6.11
C ARG A 20 -34.95 -9.05 -6.89
N VAL A 21 -33.77 -8.71 -6.38
CA VAL A 21 -32.92 -7.66 -6.95
C VAL A 21 -31.80 -8.25 -7.82
N GLN A 22 -31.44 -7.55 -8.90
CA GLN A 22 -30.40 -7.96 -9.84
C GLN A 22 -28.99 -7.98 -9.23
N ARG A 23 -28.70 -7.05 -8.30
CA ARG A 23 -27.42 -6.93 -7.59
C ARG A 23 -27.56 -7.30 -6.10
N PRO A 24 -27.65 -8.60 -5.76
CA PRO A 24 -27.85 -9.06 -4.38
C PRO A 24 -26.62 -8.85 -3.48
N ASP A 25 -25.46 -8.56 -4.06
CA ASP A 25 -24.21 -8.20 -3.37
C ASP A 25 -24.32 -6.88 -2.59
N LEU A 26 -25.15 -5.95 -3.07
CA LEU A 26 -25.31 -4.62 -2.48
C LEU A 26 -26.32 -4.58 -1.31
N VAL A 27 -27.03 -5.68 -1.07
CA VAL A 27 -28.08 -5.75 -0.04
C VAL A 27 -27.47 -5.90 1.35
N GLU A 28 -27.69 -4.91 2.19
CA GLU A 28 -27.27 -4.86 3.59
C GLU A 28 -28.43 -5.15 4.55
N ALA A 29 -28.11 -5.50 5.80
CA ALA A 29 -29.12 -5.91 6.79
C ALA A 29 -30.15 -4.81 7.13
N HIS A 30 -29.81 -3.53 6.95
CA HIS A 30 -30.69 -2.41 7.25
C HIS A 30 -31.62 -2.03 6.09
N ASP A 31 -31.36 -2.50 4.87
CA ASP A 31 -32.11 -2.11 3.68
C ASP A 31 -33.56 -2.59 3.70
N VAL A 32 -33.84 -3.73 4.34
CA VAL A 32 -35.21 -4.24 4.55
C VAL A 32 -36.08 -3.28 5.35
N THR A 33 -35.47 -2.37 6.11
CA THR A 33 -36.19 -1.40 6.94
C THR A 33 -36.54 -0.11 6.20
N ALA A 34 -36.08 0.05 4.95
CA ALA A 34 -36.38 1.19 4.11
C ALA A 34 -37.87 1.29 3.77
N ALA A 35 -38.32 2.48 3.37
CA ALA A 35 -39.69 2.69 2.90
C ALA A 35 -40.00 1.91 1.61
N ASP A 36 -39.02 1.86 0.71
CA ASP A 36 -39.04 1.05 -0.50
C ASP A 36 -37.66 0.36 -0.65
N PRO A 37 -37.52 -0.91 -0.20
CA PRO A 37 -36.27 -1.63 -0.28
C PRO A 37 -35.83 -1.92 -1.72
N ASP A 38 -36.77 -2.21 -2.63
CA ASP A 38 -36.43 -2.60 -4.01
C ASP A 38 -35.88 -1.37 -4.78
N PHE A 39 -36.53 -0.20 -4.62
CA PHE A 39 -36.05 1.06 -5.21
C PHE A 39 -34.71 1.52 -4.60
N LEU A 40 -34.52 1.36 -3.28
CA LEU A 40 -33.27 1.73 -2.62
C LEU A 40 -32.08 0.94 -3.17
N ILE A 41 -32.23 -0.36 -3.40
CA ILE A 41 -31.14 -1.14 -4.00
C ILE A 41 -30.96 -0.76 -5.47
N ALA A 42 -32.04 -0.44 -6.20
CA ALA A 42 -31.92 0.08 -7.57
C ALA A 42 -31.05 1.35 -7.61
N LEU A 43 -31.19 2.26 -6.63
CA LEU A 43 -30.32 3.43 -6.50
C LEU A 43 -28.87 3.06 -6.14
N LYS A 44 -28.67 2.13 -5.19
CA LYS A 44 -27.32 1.64 -4.83
C LYS A 44 -26.62 0.96 -6.02
N ALA A 45 -27.37 0.39 -6.95
CA ALA A 45 -26.87 -0.33 -8.11
C ALA A 45 -26.47 0.57 -9.28
N ILE A 46 -26.82 1.86 -9.25
CA ILE A 46 -26.49 2.80 -10.32
C ILE A 46 -24.95 2.90 -10.46
N PRO A 47 -24.39 2.76 -11.68
CA PRO A 47 -22.96 2.93 -11.90
C PRO A 47 -22.48 4.30 -11.44
N HIS A 48 -21.30 4.34 -10.86
CA HIS A 48 -20.70 5.59 -10.37
C HIS A 48 -21.54 6.31 -9.29
N THR A 49 -22.26 5.58 -8.44
CA THR A 49 -22.73 6.12 -7.15
C THR A 49 -21.76 5.82 -6.03
N THR A 50 -21.49 6.80 -5.18
CA THR A 50 -20.75 6.62 -3.92
C THR A 50 -21.67 6.09 -2.83
N PRO A 51 -21.29 5.03 -2.10
CA PRO A 51 -22.09 4.52 -1.00
C PRO A 51 -22.11 5.49 0.18
N VAL A 52 -23.10 5.35 1.06
CA VAL A 52 -23.17 6.13 2.30
C VAL A 52 -22.00 5.73 3.21
N PRO A 53 -21.27 6.70 3.82
CA PRO A 53 -20.17 6.39 4.72
C PRO A 53 -20.59 5.50 5.90
N PHE A 54 -19.87 4.40 6.12
CA PHE A 54 -20.21 3.35 7.10
C PHE A 54 -20.39 3.82 8.56
N HIS A 55 -19.91 5.02 8.91
CA HIS A 55 -20.00 5.53 10.29
C HIS A 55 -21.40 6.01 10.69
N TRP A 56 -22.36 6.13 9.76
CA TRP A 56 -23.72 6.62 10.04
C TRP A 56 -24.47 5.79 11.10
N GLY A 57 -24.27 4.47 11.12
CA GLY A 57 -24.90 3.55 12.07
C GLY A 57 -24.13 3.38 13.39
N ARG A 58 -23.00 4.09 13.57
CA ARG A 58 -22.15 3.95 14.75
C ARG A 58 -22.57 4.93 15.85
N LYS A 59 -22.61 4.47 17.10
CA LYS A 59 -22.91 5.32 18.27
C LYS A 59 -21.80 6.34 18.57
N ARG A 60 -20.57 6.03 18.20
CA ARG A 60 -19.40 6.88 18.43
C ARG A 60 -19.39 8.03 17.42
N LYS A 61 -19.15 9.27 17.88
CA LYS A 61 -19.02 10.41 16.95
C LYS A 61 -17.81 10.19 16.05
N TYR A 62 -17.92 10.66 14.81
CA TYR A 62 -16.87 10.53 13.80
C TYR A 62 -15.49 11.01 14.34
N LEU A 63 -14.44 10.23 14.09
CA LEU A 63 -13.04 10.44 14.52
C LEU A 63 -12.73 10.36 16.02
N GLN A 64 -13.69 10.04 16.89
CA GLN A 64 -13.42 9.95 18.34
C GLN A 64 -12.49 8.80 18.74
N GLY A 65 -12.32 7.77 17.92
CA GLY A 65 -11.39 6.68 18.19
C GLY A 65 -9.93 7.04 17.98
N LYS A 66 -9.64 8.20 17.37
CA LYS A 66 -8.29 8.72 17.27
C LYS A 66 -7.79 9.39 18.55
N ARG A 67 -8.61 9.47 19.59
CA ARG A 67 -8.18 9.95 20.90
C ARG A 67 -7.10 9.00 21.45
N GLY A 68 -5.93 9.54 21.76
CA GLY A 68 -4.78 8.77 22.24
C GLY A 68 -3.83 8.28 21.15
N LEU A 69 -4.18 8.44 19.87
CA LEU A 69 -3.22 8.26 18.77
C LEU A 69 -2.46 9.57 18.56
N GLU A 70 -1.14 9.51 18.68
CA GLU A 70 -0.29 10.65 18.37
C GLU A 70 -0.30 10.90 16.87
N LYS A 71 -0.81 12.08 16.48
CA LYS A 71 -0.80 12.49 15.07
C LYS A 71 0.58 13.01 14.74
N THR A 72 1.21 12.44 13.72
CA THR A 72 2.45 13.01 13.18
C THR A 72 2.22 14.44 12.72
N LEU A 73 3.18 15.32 13.02
CA LEU A 73 3.17 16.69 12.52
C LEU A 73 3.14 16.74 11.00
N PHE A 74 2.70 17.87 10.46
CA PHE A 74 2.64 18.06 9.03
C PHE A 74 4.04 17.98 8.41
N LYS A 75 4.21 17.09 7.42
CA LYS A 75 5.45 16.94 6.67
C LYS A 75 5.33 17.72 5.37
N LEU A 76 6.25 18.64 5.14
CA LEU A 76 6.32 19.38 3.88
C LEU A 76 6.68 18.43 2.73
N PRO A 77 6.15 18.67 1.51
CA PRO A 77 6.61 17.97 0.32
C PRO A 77 8.11 18.17 0.08
N ASP A 78 8.78 17.15 -0.45
CA ASP A 78 10.24 17.14 -0.64
C ASP A 78 10.76 18.35 -1.44
N PHE A 79 10.03 18.80 -2.46
CA PHE A 79 10.43 19.95 -3.27
C PHE A 79 10.35 21.28 -2.51
N ILE A 80 9.47 21.39 -1.50
CA ILE A 80 9.41 22.57 -0.61
C ILE A 80 10.52 22.47 0.44
N ILE A 81 10.78 21.29 1.00
CA ILE A 81 11.88 21.09 1.96
C ILE A 81 13.22 21.52 1.34
N LYS A 82 13.44 21.18 0.07
CA LYS A 82 14.66 21.54 -0.68
C LYS A 82 14.88 23.05 -0.85
N THR A 83 13.87 23.90 -0.62
CA THR A 83 14.06 25.36 -0.60
C THR A 83 14.87 25.84 0.61
N GLY A 84 15.03 25.00 1.64
CA GLY A 84 15.73 25.36 2.88
C GLY A 84 14.88 26.18 3.86
N ILE A 85 13.61 26.48 3.53
CA ILE A 85 12.72 27.31 4.36
C ILE A 85 12.50 26.73 5.77
N ALA A 86 12.50 25.41 5.92
CA ALA A 86 12.36 24.75 7.21
C ALA A 86 13.50 25.16 8.15
N ASN A 87 14.76 25.03 7.69
CA ASN A 87 15.94 25.38 8.47
C ASN A 87 15.95 26.87 8.84
N ILE A 88 15.59 27.75 7.90
CA ILE A 88 15.55 29.21 8.14
C ILE A 88 14.52 29.55 9.20
N ARG A 89 13.34 28.92 9.15
CA ARG A 89 12.31 29.09 10.18
C ARG A 89 12.75 28.55 11.54
N ASP A 90 13.35 27.37 11.56
CA ASP A 90 13.82 26.76 12.81
C ASP A 90 14.87 27.65 13.48
N THR A 91 15.84 28.18 12.71
CA THR A 91 16.82 29.13 13.24
C THR A 91 16.20 30.42 13.76
N ALA A 92 15.19 30.96 13.07
CA ALA A 92 14.51 32.18 13.50
C ALA A 92 13.68 31.95 14.77
N MET A 93 13.02 30.78 14.89
CA MET A 93 12.29 30.41 16.11
C MET A 93 13.24 30.21 17.29
N GLU A 94 14.38 29.56 17.09
CA GLU A 94 15.41 29.43 18.14
C GLU A 94 16.00 30.79 18.56
N GLU A 95 16.15 31.72 17.62
CA GLU A 95 16.57 33.09 17.94
C GLU A 95 15.50 33.84 18.73
N GLU A 96 14.22 33.73 18.35
CA GLU A 96 13.10 34.35 19.07
C GLU A 96 12.92 33.78 20.49
N GLU A 97 13.09 32.47 20.69
CA GLU A 97 13.02 31.84 22.02
C GLU A 97 14.12 32.33 22.97
N LYS A 98 15.30 32.68 22.44
CA LYS A 98 16.41 33.23 23.21
C LYS A 98 16.21 34.73 23.54
N GLN A 99 15.28 35.41 22.87
CA GLN A 99 15.07 36.85 23.08
C GLN A 99 14.29 37.13 24.36
N ASN A 100 14.83 38.03 25.18
CA ASN A 100 14.14 38.51 26.37
C ASN A 100 13.04 39.54 26.01
N ALA A 101 12.04 39.74 26.89
CA ALA A 101 10.90 40.65 26.69
C ALA A 101 11.30 42.09 26.30
N LYS A 102 12.46 42.56 26.78
CA LYS A 102 13.01 43.87 26.41
C LYS A 102 13.51 43.91 24.96
N GLN A 103 14.09 42.81 24.48
CA GLN A 103 14.62 42.68 23.13
C GLN A 103 13.50 42.54 22.10
N THR A 104 12.45 41.78 22.40
CA THR A 104 11.23 41.68 21.58
C THR A 104 10.51 43.03 21.49
N ASN A 105 10.36 43.78 22.59
CA ASN A 105 9.76 45.13 22.55
C ASN A 105 10.58 46.12 21.70
N ARG A 106 11.91 46.04 21.74
CA ARG A 106 12.78 46.86 20.85
C ARG A 106 12.65 46.44 19.38
N GLY A 107 12.55 45.14 19.11
CA GLY A 107 12.36 44.59 17.76
C GLY A 107 11.02 44.98 17.12
N ARG A 108 9.98 45.25 17.92
CA ARG A 108 8.70 45.79 17.42
C ARG A 108 8.82 47.20 16.85
N VAL A 109 9.67 48.03 17.46
CA VAL A 109 9.86 49.43 17.04
C VAL A 109 10.86 49.53 15.89
N ASN A 110 11.94 48.75 15.95
CA ASN A 110 12.96 48.69 14.89
C ASN A 110 13.24 47.22 14.51
N PRO A 111 12.46 46.65 13.58
CA PRO A 111 12.63 45.27 13.16
C PRO A 111 13.88 45.09 12.29
N LYS A 112 14.56 43.94 12.45
CA LYS A 112 15.60 43.51 11.52
C LYS A 112 14.92 42.84 10.32
N MET A 113 14.93 43.52 9.17
CA MET A 113 14.37 43.00 7.93
C MET A 113 15.25 41.89 7.35
N GLY A 114 14.65 40.95 6.60
CA GLY A 114 15.38 39.90 5.87
C GLY A 114 15.74 38.64 6.65
N SER A 115 15.25 38.48 7.89
CA SER A 115 15.54 37.29 8.72
C SER A 115 15.01 35.96 8.16
N MET A 116 14.08 36.00 7.20
CA MET A 116 13.51 34.80 6.54
C MET A 116 13.48 34.94 5.02
N ASP A 117 14.48 35.62 4.44
CA ASP A 117 14.53 35.80 2.99
C ASP A 117 14.96 34.51 2.28
N VAL A 118 14.24 34.14 1.23
CA VAL A 118 14.56 33.00 0.37
C VAL A 118 14.57 33.50 -1.06
N ASP A 119 15.64 33.19 -1.79
CA ASP A 119 15.79 33.61 -3.19
C ASP A 119 14.56 33.21 -4.01
N TYR A 120 13.95 34.23 -4.63
CA TYR A 120 12.79 34.08 -5.50
C TYR A 120 13.03 33.04 -6.59
N LYS A 121 14.24 32.94 -7.14
CA LYS A 121 14.57 31.95 -8.17
C LYS A 121 14.45 30.52 -7.64
N ILE A 122 14.88 30.27 -6.39
CA ILE A 122 14.78 28.96 -5.75
C ILE A 122 13.30 28.58 -5.54
N LEU A 123 12.48 29.54 -5.10
CA LEU A 123 11.04 29.32 -4.96
C LEU A 123 10.39 29.03 -6.30
N TYR A 124 10.72 29.80 -7.34
CA TYR A 124 10.23 29.60 -8.69
C TYR A 124 10.59 28.19 -9.20
N GLU A 125 11.86 27.78 -9.10
CA GLU A 125 12.27 26.46 -9.54
C GLU A 125 11.60 25.34 -8.72
N ALA A 126 11.40 25.52 -7.41
CA ALA A 126 10.73 24.53 -6.57
C ALA A 126 9.27 24.27 -7.01
N PHE A 127 8.51 25.32 -7.32
CA PHE A 127 7.10 25.19 -7.70
C PHE A 127 6.87 24.90 -9.19
N PHE A 128 7.75 25.35 -10.08
CA PHE A 128 7.53 25.18 -11.53
C PHE A 128 8.37 24.09 -12.18
N LYS A 129 9.55 23.77 -11.63
CA LYS A 129 10.47 22.78 -12.21
C LYS A 129 10.53 21.48 -11.40
N TYR A 130 10.54 21.58 -10.08
CA TYR A 130 10.71 20.43 -9.18
C TYR A 130 9.42 19.96 -8.50
N GLN A 131 8.27 20.56 -8.82
CA GLN A 131 6.99 20.15 -8.28
C GLN A 131 6.69 18.71 -8.67
N THR A 132 6.30 17.91 -7.68
CA THR A 132 5.90 16.52 -7.88
C THR A 132 4.45 16.32 -7.48
N LYS A 133 3.77 15.45 -8.21
CA LYS A 133 2.40 15.04 -7.88
C LYS A 133 2.42 14.28 -6.54
N PRO A 134 1.50 14.57 -5.61
CA PRO A 134 1.43 13.82 -4.35
C PRO A 134 1.21 12.33 -4.62
N LYS A 135 1.91 11.48 -3.86
CA LYS A 135 1.87 10.02 -4.02
C LYS A 135 0.51 9.42 -3.67
N ASN A 136 -0.15 9.96 -2.65
CA ASN A 136 -1.37 9.41 -2.07
C ASN A 136 -2.62 10.12 -2.61
N LEU A 137 -2.81 10.10 -3.92
CA LEU A 137 -4.07 10.55 -4.53
C LEU A 137 -5.09 9.43 -4.50
N THR A 138 -6.34 9.79 -4.24
CA THR A 138 -7.46 8.85 -4.17
C THR A 138 -8.24 8.87 -5.48
N SER A 139 -8.79 7.72 -5.86
CA SER A 139 -9.67 7.62 -7.03
C SER A 139 -11.07 8.14 -6.70
N TRP A 140 -11.89 8.33 -7.75
CA TRP A 140 -13.31 8.61 -7.56
C TRP A 140 -13.98 7.42 -6.85
N GLY A 141 -14.90 7.70 -5.93
CA GLY A 141 -15.57 6.67 -5.11
C GLY A 141 -14.89 6.41 -3.76
N ASP A 142 -13.67 6.90 -3.59
CA ASP A 142 -12.79 6.47 -2.51
C ASP A 142 -12.96 7.35 -1.26
N LEU A 143 -13.84 6.94 -0.35
CA LEU A 143 -14.23 7.70 0.83
C LEU A 143 -13.20 7.59 1.95
N TYR A 144 -12.98 8.69 2.68
CA TYR A 144 -12.16 8.66 3.88
C TYR A 144 -12.97 8.13 5.08
N TYR A 145 -12.37 7.19 5.81
CA TYR A 145 -12.89 6.69 7.08
C TYR A 145 -11.78 6.65 8.12
N GLU A 146 -12.20 6.56 9.38
CA GLU A 146 -11.29 6.47 10.50
C GLU A 146 -10.46 5.18 10.44
N GLY A 147 -9.14 5.31 10.36
CA GLY A 147 -8.21 4.19 10.19
C GLY A 147 -7.71 4.02 8.75
N LYS A 148 -8.28 4.72 7.76
CA LYS A 148 -7.85 4.64 6.35
C LYS A 148 -6.37 4.95 6.16
N GLU A 149 -5.80 5.85 6.97
CA GLU A 149 -4.38 6.18 6.90
C GLU A 149 -3.42 5.07 7.38
N LEU A 150 -3.94 4.08 8.12
CA LEU A 150 -3.16 2.95 8.61
C LEU A 150 -3.13 1.80 7.60
N GLU A 151 -4.00 1.86 6.59
CA GLU A 151 -4.04 0.86 5.54
C GLU A 151 -2.84 1.03 4.62
N THR A 152 -2.04 -0.02 4.56
CA THR A 152 -0.90 -0.10 3.65
C THR A 152 -1.27 -1.06 2.54
N ASN A 153 -1.44 -0.52 1.33
CA ASN A 153 -1.59 -1.36 0.15
C ASN A 153 -0.20 -1.89 -0.24
N THR A 154 0.01 -3.19 -0.10
CA THR A 154 1.26 -3.84 -0.48
C THR A 154 1.04 -4.64 -1.77
N ASP A 155 1.56 -4.14 -2.90
CA ASP A 155 1.61 -4.89 -4.15
C ASP A 155 2.75 -5.92 -4.08
N ILE A 156 2.61 -6.92 -3.21
CA ILE A 156 3.57 -8.01 -3.07
C ILE A 156 3.17 -9.12 -4.02
N LYS A 157 3.92 -9.25 -5.12
CA LYS A 157 3.74 -10.32 -6.09
C LYS A 157 4.45 -11.60 -5.63
N PRO A 158 3.80 -12.77 -5.71
CA PRO A 158 4.44 -14.07 -5.49
C PRO A 158 5.67 -14.25 -6.37
N GLY A 159 6.77 -14.73 -5.79
CA GLY A 159 8.07 -14.88 -6.47
C GLY A 159 8.85 -13.59 -6.68
N GLY A 160 8.35 -12.45 -6.19
CA GLY A 160 9.11 -11.20 -6.11
C GLY A 160 10.33 -11.30 -5.18
N THR A 161 11.20 -10.30 -5.26
CA THR A 161 12.41 -10.24 -4.42
C THR A 161 12.04 -9.99 -2.95
N LEU A 162 12.68 -10.75 -2.06
CA LEU A 162 12.50 -10.57 -0.62
C LEU A 162 13.17 -9.26 -0.18
N SER A 163 12.48 -8.46 0.63
CA SER A 163 13.05 -7.23 1.19
C SER A 163 14.26 -7.55 2.08
N LYS A 164 15.23 -6.64 2.16
CA LYS A 164 16.42 -6.82 3.01
C LYS A 164 16.05 -7.09 4.47
N SER A 165 15.03 -6.39 4.99
CA SER A 165 14.52 -6.60 6.34
C SER A 165 14.00 -8.03 6.56
N LEU A 166 13.28 -8.58 5.58
CA LEU A 166 12.74 -9.93 5.63
C LEU A 166 13.85 -10.98 5.50
N GLN A 167 14.82 -10.76 4.62
CA GLN A 167 15.98 -11.64 4.50
C GLN A 167 16.77 -11.75 5.82
N ILE A 168 16.97 -10.63 6.52
CA ILE A 168 17.63 -10.63 7.83
C ILE A 168 16.80 -11.40 8.86
N ALA A 169 15.48 -11.14 8.92
CA ALA A 169 14.58 -11.82 9.85
C ALA A 169 14.52 -13.35 9.61
N LEU A 170 14.62 -13.77 8.34
CA LEU A 170 14.66 -15.19 7.94
C LEU A 170 16.05 -15.83 8.08
N GLY A 171 17.05 -15.10 8.58
CA GLY A 171 18.43 -15.61 8.69
C GLY A 171 19.15 -15.80 7.35
N MET A 172 18.60 -15.25 6.26
CA MET A 172 19.20 -15.25 4.92
C MET A 172 20.24 -14.13 4.73
N GLY A 173 20.36 -13.21 5.69
CA GLY A 173 21.16 -11.98 5.59
C GLY A 173 22.69 -12.17 5.49
N GLY A 174 23.21 -13.39 5.60
CA GLY A 174 24.65 -13.70 5.52
C GLY A 174 25.21 -13.74 4.10
N SER A 175 24.37 -13.94 3.08
CA SER A 175 24.76 -13.84 1.67
C SER A 175 23.57 -13.35 0.84
N LYS A 176 23.79 -12.33 -0.01
CA LYS A 176 22.77 -11.82 -0.95
C LYS A 176 22.19 -12.89 -1.89
N ASN A 177 22.82 -14.06 -1.90
CA ASN A 177 22.65 -15.14 -2.85
C ASN A 177 22.05 -16.39 -2.21
N ALA A 178 21.69 -16.36 -0.93
CA ALA A 178 21.05 -17.50 -0.28
C ALA A 178 19.67 -17.74 -0.90
N PRO A 179 19.33 -18.98 -1.27
CA PRO A 179 17.98 -19.29 -1.70
C PRO A 179 16.99 -19.15 -0.53
N PRO A 180 15.70 -18.90 -0.81
CA PRO A 180 14.70 -18.99 0.23
C PRO A 180 14.63 -20.41 0.82
N PRO A 181 14.35 -20.56 2.12
CA PRO A 181 14.44 -21.85 2.81
C PRO A 181 13.43 -22.89 2.29
N TRP A 182 12.34 -22.45 1.67
CA TRP A 182 11.34 -23.33 1.06
C TRP A 182 11.71 -23.85 -0.33
N LEU A 183 12.81 -23.37 -0.95
CA LEU A 183 13.23 -23.82 -2.28
C LEU A 183 13.42 -25.34 -2.33
N TRP A 184 13.99 -25.95 -1.29
CA TRP A 184 14.21 -27.40 -1.25
C TRP A 184 12.90 -28.19 -1.28
N ASN A 185 11.87 -27.70 -0.60
CA ASN A 185 10.55 -28.33 -0.66
C ASN A 185 9.91 -28.12 -2.03
N MET A 186 10.11 -26.96 -2.66
CA MET A 186 9.66 -26.73 -4.05
C MET A 186 10.38 -27.64 -5.05
N GLN A 187 11.67 -27.94 -4.85
CA GLN A 187 12.40 -28.91 -5.68
C GLN A 187 11.83 -30.34 -5.54
N ARG A 188 11.33 -30.70 -4.36
CA ARG A 188 10.77 -32.04 -4.10
C ARG A 188 9.31 -32.19 -4.54
N TYR A 189 8.49 -31.18 -4.28
CA TYR A 189 7.03 -31.25 -4.46
C TYR A 189 6.52 -30.42 -5.65
N GLY A 190 7.36 -29.54 -6.20
CA GLY A 190 7.02 -28.67 -7.31
C GLY A 190 6.71 -27.23 -6.92
N PRO A 191 6.46 -26.36 -7.93
CA PRO A 191 6.10 -24.97 -7.71
C PRO A 191 4.73 -24.82 -7.01
N PRO A 192 4.43 -23.64 -6.43
CA PRO A 192 3.12 -23.38 -5.82
C PRO A 192 1.94 -23.69 -6.78
N PRO A 193 0.90 -24.42 -6.34
CA PRO A 193 -0.20 -24.85 -7.21
C PRO A 193 -0.94 -23.72 -7.92
N ASN A 194 -1.09 -22.55 -7.27
CA ASN A 194 -1.76 -21.37 -7.82
C ASN A 194 -0.86 -20.53 -8.75
N HIS A 195 0.45 -20.82 -8.80
CA HIS A 195 1.43 -20.07 -9.58
C HIS A 195 2.35 -21.01 -10.36
N GLN A 196 1.76 -21.87 -11.19
CA GLN A 196 2.49 -22.91 -11.93
C GLN A 196 3.50 -22.35 -12.93
N ARG A 197 3.20 -21.19 -13.54
CA ARG A 197 4.07 -20.51 -14.50
C ARG A 197 5.14 -19.61 -13.85
N LEU A 198 5.19 -19.58 -12.51
CA LEU A 198 6.14 -18.72 -11.81
C LEU A 198 7.57 -19.18 -12.08
N LYS A 199 8.40 -18.28 -12.61
CA LYS A 199 9.83 -18.54 -12.83
C LYS A 199 10.56 -18.40 -11.48
N ILE A 200 11.01 -19.52 -10.93
CA ILE A 200 11.73 -19.64 -9.66
C ILE A 200 13.17 -20.07 -9.96
N PRO A 201 14.16 -19.21 -9.66
CA PRO A 201 15.57 -19.54 -9.82
C PRO A 201 15.92 -20.82 -9.03
N GLY A 202 16.67 -21.73 -9.65
CA GLY A 202 17.05 -22.99 -9.02
C GLY A 202 15.99 -24.10 -9.06
N LEU A 203 14.79 -23.81 -9.60
CA LEU A 203 13.71 -24.79 -9.80
C LEU A 203 13.43 -24.98 -11.30
N ASN A 204 12.83 -23.98 -11.95
CA ASN A 204 12.48 -23.98 -13.38
C ASN A 204 13.17 -22.83 -14.15
N ALA A 205 13.86 -21.93 -13.45
CA ALA A 205 14.69 -20.87 -14.02
C ALA A 205 16.15 -21.04 -13.59
N PRO A 206 17.12 -20.52 -14.37
CA PRO A 206 18.52 -20.58 -14.03
C PRO A 206 18.82 -19.83 -12.73
N LEU A 207 19.96 -20.13 -12.10
CA LEU A 207 20.40 -19.45 -10.89
C LEU A 207 20.52 -17.93 -11.10
N PRO A 208 20.26 -17.10 -10.08
CA PRO A 208 20.11 -15.67 -10.28
C PRO A 208 21.43 -14.95 -10.59
N ASN A 209 22.58 -15.49 -10.18
CA ASN A 209 23.89 -14.94 -10.52
C ASN A 209 24.97 -16.03 -10.58
N SER A 210 26.12 -15.70 -11.17
CA SER A 210 27.26 -16.60 -11.33
C SER A 210 27.91 -17.05 -10.03
N ASN A 211 27.63 -16.34 -8.93
CA ASN A 211 28.15 -16.66 -7.59
C ASN A 211 27.23 -17.63 -6.84
N CYS A 212 26.03 -17.91 -7.36
CA CYS A 212 25.14 -18.96 -6.87
C CYS A 212 25.60 -20.30 -7.43
N GLN A 213 25.69 -21.32 -6.57
CA GLN A 213 26.02 -22.68 -6.97
C GLN A 213 24.99 -23.66 -6.40
N TYR A 214 24.72 -24.72 -7.15
CA TYR A 214 23.98 -25.87 -6.63
C TYR A 214 24.82 -26.59 -5.58
N GLY A 215 24.16 -27.14 -4.57
CA GLY A 215 24.79 -27.85 -3.47
C GLY A 215 24.09 -27.65 -2.13
N TYR A 216 24.46 -28.47 -1.15
CA TYR A 216 23.92 -28.46 0.21
C TYR A 216 24.83 -27.75 1.22
N HIS A 217 25.75 -26.91 0.75
CA HIS A 217 26.61 -26.06 1.58
C HIS A 217 25.86 -24.79 2.00
N PRO A 218 26.32 -24.05 3.02
CA PRO A 218 25.72 -22.77 3.39
C PRO A 218 25.61 -21.81 2.20
N GLY A 219 24.39 -21.39 1.86
CA GLY A 219 24.09 -20.54 0.68
C GLY A 219 23.93 -21.28 -0.65
N GLY A 220 24.05 -22.61 -0.66
CA GLY A 220 23.87 -23.45 -1.84
C GLY A 220 22.40 -23.65 -2.23
N TRP A 221 22.13 -23.80 -3.53
CA TRP A 221 20.78 -23.84 -4.12
C TRP A 221 20.17 -25.24 -4.20
N GLY A 222 20.64 -26.18 -3.38
CA GLY A 222 20.16 -27.57 -3.39
C GLY A 222 20.56 -28.30 -4.66
N LYS A 223 19.75 -29.29 -5.09
CA LYS A 223 19.98 -30.07 -6.30
C LYS A 223 19.01 -29.63 -7.40
N PRO A 224 19.46 -29.44 -8.65
CA PRO A 224 18.55 -29.11 -9.75
C PRO A 224 17.50 -30.22 -9.91
N PRO A 225 16.20 -29.86 -10.04
CA PRO A 225 15.11 -30.82 -10.19
C PRO A 225 15.08 -31.37 -11.63
N VAL A 226 15.95 -32.33 -11.90
CA VAL A 226 16.06 -33.02 -13.20
C VAL A 226 15.74 -34.51 -13.09
N ASP A 227 15.20 -35.09 -14.16
CA ASP A 227 14.86 -36.50 -14.26
C ASP A 227 16.13 -37.37 -14.45
N ALA A 228 15.96 -38.69 -14.57
CA ALA A 228 17.07 -39.62 -14.78
C ALA A 228 17.84 -39.36 -16.10
N TYR A 229 17.25 -38.63 -17.04
CA TYR A 229 17.83 -38.26 -18.34
C TYR A 229 18.33 -36.81 -18.37
N GLY A 230 18.37 -36.11 -17.23
CA GLY A 230 18.84 -34.73 -17.11
C GLY A 230 17.84 -33.66 -17.58
N ARG A 231 16.57 -34.02 -17.82
CA ARG A 231 15.53 -33.09 -18.25
C ARG A 231 14.84 -32.43 -17.05
N PRO A 232 14.49 -31.13 -17.11
CA PRO A 232 13.85 -30.44 -15.99
C PRO A 232 12.45 -30.99 -15.64
N LEU A 233 12.18 -31.26 -14.36
CA LEU A 233 10.88 -31.80 -13.90
C LEU A 233 9.73 -30.80 -13.99
N TYR A 234 10.01 -29.52 -13.75
CA TYR A 234 8.99 -28.47 -13.60
C TYR A 234 8.98 -27.47 -14.76
N GLY A 235 9.42 -27.92 -15.95
CA GLY A 235 9.59 -27.08 -17.13
C GLY A 235 10.73 -26.07 -17.00
N GLY A 236 10.93 -25.27 -18.04
CA GLY A 236 12.00 -24.27 -18.12
C GLY A 236 13.41 -24.86 -18.17
N ASN A 237 14.44 -24.06 -17.87
CA ASN A 237 15.84 -24.50 -17.91
C ASN A 237 16.62 -24.06 -16.65
N PRO A 238 16.58 -24.85 -15.56
CA PRO A 238 17.34 -24.57 -14.33
C PRO A 238 18.86 -24.62 -14.53
N LEU A 239 19.35 -25.33 -15.56
CA LEU A 239 20.78 -25.43 -15.88
C LEU A 239 21.25 -24.37 -16.88
N GLY A 240 20.39 -23.42 -17.22
CA GLY A 240 20.73 -22.29 -18.09
C GLY A 240 21.81 -21.38 -17.50
N ARG A 241 22.31 -20.44 -18.32
CA ARG A 241 23.33 -19.48 -17.88
C ARG A 241 22.80 -18.67 -16.68
N PRO A 242 23.56 -18.56 -15.57
CA PRO A 242 23.12 -17.77 -14.42
C PRO A 242 22.81 -16.32 -14.82
N GLY A 243 21.68 -15.80 -14.34
CA GLY A 243 21.20 -14.45 -14.67
C GLY A 243 20.43 -14.32 -15.99
N SER A 244 20.31 -15.37 -16.82
CA SER A 244 19.59 -15.29 -18.10
C SER A 244 18.07 -15.47 -17.99
N GLY A 245 17.52 -15.62 -16.78
CA GLY A 245 16.10 -15.86 -16.55
C GLY A 245 15.22 -14.60 -16.55
N GLY A 246 15.79 -13.42 -16.81
CA GLY A 246 15.13 -12.11 -16.65
C GLY A 246 14.55 -11.49 -17.92
N ASP A 247 15.00 -11.87 -19.11
CA ASP A 247 14.59 -11.22 -20.36
C ASP A 247 14.20 -12.28 -21.41
N GLY A 248 12.92 -12.30 -21.79
CA GLY A 248 12.39 -13.15 -22.85
C GLY A 248 10.96 -13.60 -22.55
N ASP A 249 10.04 -13.07 -23.36
CA ASP A 249 8.65 -13.53 -23.58
C ASP A 249 7.53 -12.78 -22.81
N ASP A 250 7.54 -11.44 -22.82
CA ASP A 250 6.35 -10.60 -22.56
C ASP A 250 6.07 -9.63 -23.74
N GLU A 251 6.32 -10.07 -24.98
CA GLU A 251 5.79 -9.42 -26.20
C GLU A 251 5.23 -10.52 -27.11
N ASN A 252 3.95 -10.86 -26.92
CA ASN A 252 2.97 -11.30 -27.92
C ASN A 252 1.75 -11.90 -27.21
N ASP A 253 0.78 -11.05 -26.88
CA ASP A 253 -0.67 -11.25 -27.08
C ASP A 253 -1.42 -9.98 -26.65
#